data_AF-A0A220MHM6-F1
#
_entry.id   AF-A0A220MHM6-F1
#
_cell.length_a   1.000
_cell.length_b   1.000
_cell.length_c   1.000
_cell.angle_alpha   90.00
_cell.angle_beta   90.00
_cell.angle_gamma   90.00
#
_symmetry.space_group_name_H-M   'P 1'
#
loop_
_entity.id
_entity.type
_entity.pdbx_description
1 polymer ?
#
loop_
_entity_poly.entity_id
_entity_poly.type
_entity_poly.pdbx_seq_one_letter_code
_entity_poly.pdbx_strand_id
1 'polypeptide(L)'
;MLVQRKRIKEFGTSLTVDDVLTEHRFVPENIEKYKYMFKACKAKSMLFAKSFEDIKWTIPDPIGIHLHLKFDLEVYQEINTALKCFVLLKIEAKLKNESIKMQYGYLRQACIVSRGFSPEYLSELEELILDSGYGKKSHLSRVVVDFLQFYQTEHCTKFIELCSQYTHMKSRVRDLPKYQDILMFDYLLNDYFEKCSKEARAMYFPIFLWWRITTIVPMRIQEFLLLKRYCVEERRLYLLAHVA
;
A
#
# COMPACT_ATOMS: atom_id res chain seq x y z
N MET A 1 -10.02 27.77 -32.31
CA MET A 1 -10.84 26.71 -31.68
C MET A 1 -9.96 25.96 -30.68
N LEU A 2 -9.96 26.39 -29.42
CA LEU A 2 -9.12 25.87 -28.33
C LEU A 2 -10.06 25.30 -27.27
N VAL A 3 -10.25 23.98 -27.26
CA VAL A 3 -11.03 23.30 -26.22
C VAL A 3 -10.10 23.07 -25.02
N GLN A 4 -10.16 24.01 -24.07
CA GLN A 4 -9.62 23.81 -22.73
C GLN A 4 -10.43 22.74 -22.01
N ARG A 5 -9.79 21.61 -21.70
CA ARG A 5 -10.30 20.62 -20.74
C ARG A 5 -10.33 21.26 -19.34
N LYS A 6 -11.48 21.81 -18.95
CA LYS A 6 -11.78 22.11 -17.54
C LYS A 6 -11.74 20.79 -16.77
N ARG A 7 -10.72 20.63 -15.93
CA ARG A 7 -10.71 19.61 -14.87
C ARG A 7 -11.86 19.92 -13.93
N ILE A 8 -12.78 18.98 -13.78
CA ILE A 8 -13.78 18.94 -12.72
C ILE A 8 -13.01 18.84 -11.40
N LYS A 9 -12.71 19.99 -10.81
CA LYS A 9 -12.37 20.15 -9.40
C LYS A 9 -13.64 20.67 -8.73
N GLU A 10 -14.53 19.77 -8.37
CA GLU A 10 -15.66 20.03 -7.48
C GLU A 10 -16.34 18.69 -7.27
N PHE A 11 -15.97 17.99 -6.21
CA PHE A 11 -16.86 17.19 -5.35
C PHE A 11 -15.99 16.50 -4.29
N GLY A 12 -16.25 16.85 -3.03
CA GLY A 12 -15.69 16.20 -1.85
C GLY A 12 -14.61 17.05 -1.17
N THR A 13 -15.03 17.95 -0.29
CA THR A 13 -14.27 18.29 0.91
C THR A 13 -14.05 17.00 1.71
N SER A 14 -13.05 16.21 1.31
CA SER A 14 -12.50 15.17 2.16
C SER A 14 -11.71 15.91 3.24
N LEU A 15 -12.25 15.96 4.45
CA LEU A 15 -11.42 16.18 5.64
C LEU A 15 -10.22 15.23 5.51
N THR A 16 -9.01 15.77 5.59
CA THR A 16 -7.82 14.90 5.53
C THR A 16 -7.75 14.11 6.84
N VAL A 17 -7.17 12.92 6.82
CA VAL A 17 -7.01 12.10 8.03
C VAL A 17 -6.21 12.86 9.11
N ASP A 18 -5.36 13.79 8.71
CA ASP A 18 -4.58 14.67 9.58
C ASP A 18 -5.46 15.73 10.30
N ASP A 19 -6.54 16.20 9.67
CA ASP A 19 -7.50 17.12 10.27
C ASP A 19 -8.36 16.43 11.35
N VAL A 20 -8.63 15.13 11.22
CA VAL A 20 -9.44 14.35 12.17
C VAL A 20 -8.62 13.93 13.41
N LEU A 21 -7.30 13.72 13.26
CA LEU A 21 -6.44 13.28 14.36
C LEU A 21 -6.03 14.43 15.31
N THR A 22 -6.00 15.67 14.82
CA THR A 22 -5.69 16.84 15.67
C THR A 22 -6.84 17.21 16.61
N GLU A 23 -8.10 16.94 16.25
CA GLU A 23 -9.29 17.21 17.08
C GLU A 23 -9.73 16.03 17.98
N HIS A 24 -9.18 14.82 17.78
CA HIS A 24 -9.62 13.62 18.51
C HIS A 24 -8.44 12.94 19.19
N ARG A 25 -7.96 13.51 20.28
CA ARG A 25 -6.95 12.86 21.14
C ARG A 25 -7.59 11.74 21.96
N PHE A 26 -6.84 10.67 22.21
CA PHE A 26 -7.25 9.68 23.21
C PHE A 26 -6.99 10.27 24.59
N VAL A 27 -8.06 10.43 25.35
CA VAL A 27 -8.00 10.68 26.79
C VAL A 27 -8.86 9.59 27.40
N PRO A 28 -8.37 8.78 28.36
CA PRO A 28 -9.15 7.71 28.98
C PRO A 28 -10.52 8.18 29.49
N GLU A 29 -10.61 9.43 29.98
CA GLU A 29 -11.85 10.08 30.44
C GLU A 29 -12.89 10.30 29.33
N ASN A 30 -12.46 10.36 28.07
CA ASN A 30 -13.33 10.54 26.91
C ASN A 30 -13.81 9.21 26.29
N ILE A 31 -13.61 8.08 26.99
CA ILE A 31 -14.04 6.76 26.49
C ILE A 31 -15.54 6.69 26.16
N GLU A 32 -16.38 7.43 26.91
CA GLU A 32 -17.82 7.47 26.68
C GLU A 32 -18.20 8.05 25.31
N LYS A 33 -17.41 9.01 24.80
CA LYS A 33 -17.57 9.52 23.42
C LYS A 33 -17.38 8.40 22.40
N TYR A 34 -16.36 7.56 22.58
CA TYR A 34 -16.08 6.44 21.67
C TYR A 34 -17.10 5.32 21.82
N LYS A 35 -17.63 5.06 23.02
CA LYS A 35 -18.75 4.14 23.22
C LYS A 35 -20.03 4.63 22.54
N TYR A 36 -20.29 5.94 22.55
CA TYR A 36 -21.40 6.52 21.79
C TYR A 36 -21.20 6.36 20.28
N MET A 37 -20.00 6.67 19.78
CA MET A 37 -19.61 6.46 18.38
C MET A 37 -19.76 4.99 17.95
N PHE A 38 -19.34 4.04 18.80
CA PHE A 38 -19.53 2.62 18.58
C PHE A 38 -21.01 2.25 18.42
N LYS A 39 -21.88 2.76 19.31
CA LYS A 39 -23.34 2.55 19.22
C LYS A 39 -23.90 3.13 17.91
N ALA A 40 -23.45 4.32 17.50
CA ALA A 40 -23.85 4.95 16.25
C ALA A 40 -23.39 4.15 15.02
N CYS A 41 -22.15 3.66 15.00
CA CYS A 41 -21.63 2.78 13.94
C CYS A 41 -22.42 1.46 13.85
N LYS A 42 -22.79 0.86 15.00
CA LYS A 42 -23.67 -0.32 15.03
C LYS A 42 -25.05 -0.02 14.44
N ALA A 43 -25.67 1.10 14.82
CA ALA A 43 -26.98 1.49 14.30
C ALA A 43 -26.98 1.70 12.77
N LYS A 44 -25.86 2.21 12.23
CA LYS A 44 -25.64 2.38 10.78
C LYS A 44 -25.21 1.10 10.05
N SER A 45 -25.16 -0.04 10.73
CA SER A 45 -24.64 -1.31 10.19
C SER A 45 -23.21 -1.19 9.63
N MET A 46 -22.39 -0.29 10.18
CA MET A 46 -20.98 -0.14 9.81
C MET A 46 -20.06 -1.06 10.63
N LEU A 47 -20.58 -1.66 11.69
CA LEU A 47 -19.85 -2.48 12.64
C LEU A 47 -20.79 -3.48 13.32
N PHE A 48 -20.36 -4.72 13.45
CA PHE A 48 -21.05 -5.79 14.17
C PHE A 48 -20.17 -6.30 15.33
N ALA A 49 -20.63 -6.05 16.55
CA ALA A 49 -20.10 -6.58 17.80
C ALA A 49 -21.22 -6.47 18.86
N LYS A 50 -21.26 -7.34 19.88
CA LYS A 50 -22.29 -7.26 20.92
C LYS A 50 -22.05 -6.05 21.81
N SER A 51 -20.83 -5.90 22.30
CA SER A 51 -20.40 -4.79 23.14
C SER A 51 -19.11 -4.15 22.62
N PHE A 52 -18.80 -2.95 23.11
CA PHE A 52 -17.50 -2.31 22.84
C PHE A 52 -16.34 -3.14 23.41
N GLU A 53 -16.55 -3.83 24.53
CA GLU A 53 -15.52 -4.63 25.19
C GLU A 53 -15.24 -5.97 24.52
N ASP A 54 -16.08 -6.38 23.57
CA ASP A 54 -15.86 -7.62 22.82
C ASP A 54 -14.47 -7.65 22.18
N ILE A 55 -13.83 -8.80 22.29
CA ILE A 55 -12.52 -9.07 21.68
C ILE A 55 -12.64 -9.07 20.16
N LYS A 56 -13.77 -9.51 19.60
CA LYS A 56 -13.95 -9.68 18.15
C LYS A 56 -14.95 -8.66 17.62
N TRP A 57 -14.51 -7.87 16.65
CA TRP A 57 -15.35 -6.94 15.92
C TRP A 57 -15.38 -7.34 14.44
N THR A 58 -16.55 -7.20 13.81
CA THR A 58 -16.73 -7.50 12.39
C THR A 58 -17.20 -6.26 11.65
N ILE A 59 -16.46 -5.84 10.63
CA ILE A 59 -16.83 -4.72 9.77
C ILE A 59 -17.38 -5.31 8.47
N PRO A 60 -18.63 -5.01 8.10
CA PRO A 60 -19.22 -5.53 6.87
C PRO A 60 -18.51 -5.00 5.63
N ASP A 61 -18.62 -5.77 4.55
CA ASP A 61 -18.15 -5.37 3.24
C ASP A 61 -19.29 -5.61 2.24
N PRO A 62 -19.57 -4.67 1.32
CA PRO A 62 -20.63 -4.83 0.33
C PRO A 62 -20.46 -6.06 -0.57
N ILE A 63 -19.23 -6.54 -0.77
CA ILE A 63 -18.88 -7.68 -1.63
C ILE A 63 -18.99 -9.00 -0.83
N GLY A 64 -19.35 -8.94 0.46
CA GLY A 64 -19.58 -10.10 1.33
C GLY A 64 -18.33 -10.62 2.06
N ILE A 65 -17.14 -10.07 1.77
CA ILE A 65 -15.91 -10.43 2.48
C ILE A 65 -15.77 -9.54 3.72
N HIS A 66 -16.37 -9.97 4.83
CA HIS A 66 -16.32 -9.23 6.08
C HIS A 66 -14.90 -9.16 6.67
N LEU A 67 -14.56 -8.01 7.24
CA LEU A 67 -13.32 -7.81 7.96
C LEU A 67 -13.51 -8.16 9.44
N HIS A 68 -12.75 -9.13 9.93
CA HIS A 68 -12.74 -9.50 11.34
C HIS A 68 -11.47 -8.96 12.03
N LEU A 69 -11.66 -8.19 13.10
CA LEU A 69 -10.60 -7.64 13.94
C LEU A 69 -10.64 -8.29 15.33
N LYS A 70 -9.46 -8.55 15.92
CA LYS A 70 -9.32 -9.24 17.22
C LYS A 70 -8.51 -8.41 18.22
N PHE A 71 -9.18 -7.72 19.13
CA PHE A 71 -8.58 -6.88 20.16
C PHE A 71 -8.13 -7.71 21.37
N ASP A 72 -7.11 -8.54 21.18
CA ASP A 72 -6.57 -9.50 22.16
C ASP A 72 -5.26 -9.05 22.81
N LEU A 73 -5.08 -7.74 22.99
CA LEU A 73 -3.92 -7.16 23.70
C LEU A 73 -4.22 -6.98 25.20
N GLU A 74 -4.68 -8.03 25.86
CA GLU A 74 -5.14 -7.98 27.28
C GLU A 74 -4.05 -7.57 28.27
N VAL A 75 -2.78 -7.86 27.96
CA VAL A 75 -1.62 -7.42 28.75
C VAL A 75 -1.48 -5.88 28.70
N TYR A 76 -1.95 -5.26 27.62
CA TYR A 76 -1.84 -3.84 27.34
C TYR A 76 -3.24 -3.20 27.25
N GLN A 77 -4.05 -3.35 28.31
CA GLN A 77 -5.48 -3.02 28.29
C GLN A 77 -5.79 -1.60 27.79
N GLU A 78 -5.00 -0.62 28.22
CA GLU A 78 -5.18 0.78 27.82
C GLU A 78 -4.90 0.96 26.33
N ILE A 79 -3.80 0.38 25.82
CA ILE A 79 -3.45 0.40 24.39
C ILE A 79 -4.50 -0.37 23.58
N ASN A 80 -5.01 -1.49 24.07
CA ASN A 80 -6.08 -2.25 23.41
C ASN A 80 -7.35 -1.40 23.25
N THR A 81 -7.67 -0.62 24.30
CA THR A 81 -8.79 0.32 24.30
C THR A 81 -8.55 1.47 23.34
N ALA A 82 -7.36 2.08 23.37
CA ALA A 82 -6.97 3.13 22.44
C ALA A 82 -7.00 2.64 20.99
N LEU A 83 -6.57 1.40 20.72
CA LEU A 83 -6.63 0.78 19.39
C LEU A 83 -8.07 0.60 18.91
N LYS A 84 -9.00 0.18 19.79
CA LYS A 84 -10.44 0.14 19.47
C LYS A 84 -10.97 1.52 19.09
N CYS A 85 -10.63 2.55 19.87
CA CYS A 85 -11.03 3.93 19.60
C CYS A 85 -10.45 4.45 18.27
N PHE A 86 -9.18 4.17 18.01
CA PHE A 86 -8.51 4.55 16.77
C PHE A 86 -9.17 3.88 15.55
N VAL A 87 -9.47 2.58 15.64
CA VAL A 87 -10.19 1.86 14.59
C VAL A 87 -11.59 2.45 14.36
N LEU A 88 -12.32 2.81 15.43
CA LEU A 88 -13.64 3.47 15.30
C LEU A 88 -13.55 4.78 14.52
N LEU A 89 -12.55 5.61 14.79
CA LEU A 89 -12.34 6.85 14.02
C LEU A 89 -12.14 6.56 12.53
N LYS A 90 -11.41 5.49 12.18
CA LYS A 90 -11.21 5.10 10.77
C LYS A 90 -12.49 4.56 10.12
N ILE A 91 -13.31 3.82 10.88
CA ILE A 91 -14.63 3.35 10.41
C ILE A 91 -15.55 4.55 10.17
N GLU A 92 -15.62 5.49 11.11
CA GLU A 92 -16.46 6.69 10.99
C GLU A 92 -16.04 7.58 9.82
N ALA A 93 -14.73 7.70 9.58
CA ALA A 93 -14.16 8.37 8.41
C ALA A 93 -14.35 7.59 7.09
N LYS A 94 -15.05 6.45 7.12
CA LYS A 94 -15.38 5.60 5.95
C LYS A 94 -14.15 5.14 5.16
N LEU A 95 -13.06 4.83 5.85
CA LEU A 95 -11.90 4.21 5.21
C LEU A 95 -12.27 2.81 4.68
N LYS A 96 -11.59 2.39 3.62
CA LYS A 96 -11.74 1.05 3.05
C LYS A 96 -11.33 -0.04 4.04
N ASN A 97 -12.00 -1.18 4.00
CA ASN A 97 -11.73 -2.33 4.87
C ASN A 97 -10.27 -2.81 4.75
N GLU A 98 -9.69 -2.85 3.54
CA GLU A 98 -8.28 -3.23 3.36
C GLU A 98 -7.33 -2.28 4.09
N SER A 99 -7.63 -0.98 4.05
CA SER A 99 -6.84 0.04 4.74
C SER A 99 -6.95 -0.14 6.25
N ILE A 100 -8.16 -0.32 6.79
CA ILE A 100 -8.37 -0.55 8.23
C ILE A 100 -7.65 -1.82 8.68
N LYS A 101 -7.79 -2.92 7.94
CA LYS A 101 -7.12 -4.21 8.23
C LYS A 101 -5.61 -4.05 8.29
N MET A 102 -5.03 -3.38 7.30
CA MET A 102 -3.58 -3.15 7.22
C MET A 102 -3.11 -2.30 8.40
N GLN A 103 -3.77 -1.16 8.67
CA GLN A 103 -3.37 -0.26 9.76
C GLN A 103 -3.46 -0.95 11.12
N TYR A 104 -4.58 -1.62 11.40
CA TYR A 104 -4.77 -2.42 12.61
C TYR A 104 -3.69 -3.52 12.74
N GLY A 105 -3.37 -4.21 11.65
CA GLY A 105 -2.34 -5.26 11.64
C GLY A 105 -0.96 -4.73 12.01
N TYR A 106 -0.56 -3.59 11.44
CA TYR A 106 0.71 -2.93 11.78
C TYR A 106 0.75 -2.45 13.22
N LEU A 107 -0.33 -1.83 13.72
CA LEU A 107 -0.38 -1.37 15.12
C LEU A 107 -0.33 -2.54 16.10
N ARG A 108 -1.06 -3.62 15.83
CA ARG A 108 -1.02 -4.83 16.67
C ARG A 108 0.38 -5.43 16.67
N GLN A 109 1.03 -5.53 15.52
CA GLN A 109 2.39 -6.06 15.42
C GLN A 109 3.40 -5.18 16.16
N ALA A 110 3.34 -3.86 15.95
CA ALA A 110 4.22 -2.90 16.61
C ALA A 110 4.03 -2.93 18.14
N CYS A 111 2.78 -2.99 18.62
CA CYS A 111 2.47 -3.09 20.04
C CYS A 111 3.05 -4.38 20.66
N ILE A 112 2.90 -5.53 20.00
CA ILE A 112 3.41 -6.81 20.52
C ILE A 112 4.94 -6.80 20.61
N VAL A 113 5.62 -6.36 19.54
CA VAL A 113 7.09 -6.38 19.47
C VAL A 113 7.71 -5.39 20.45
N SER A 114 7.13 -4.19 20.56
CA SER A 114 7.58 -3.16 21.52
C SER A 114 7.06 -3.36 22.94
N ARG A 115 6.36 -4.48 23.20
CA ARG A 115 5.71 -4.82 24.48
C ARG A 115 4.88 -3.67 25.07
N GLY A 116 4.02 -3.09 24.25
CA GLY A 116 3.19 -1.95 24.63
C GLY A 116 3.91 -0.61 24.55
N PHE A 117 4.82 -0.44 23.58
CA PHE A 117 5.63 0.77 23.40
C PHE A 117 6.48 1.11 24.62
N SER A 118 7.09 0.09 25.21
CA SER A 118 8.03 0.22 26.33
C SER A 118 9.42 0.62 25.80
N PRO A 119 10.08 1.68 26.33
CA PRO A 119 11.35 2.21 25.80
C PRO A 119 12.48 1.20 25.65
N GLU A 120 12.48 0.15 26.48
CA GLU A 120 13.47 -0.93 26.48
C GLU A 120 13.40 -1.79 25.21
N TYR A 121 12.25 -1.78 24.51
CA TYR A 121 11.99 -2.56 23.31
C TYR A 121 11.93 -1.68 22.05
N LEU A 122 12.57 -0.51 22.09
CA LEU A 122 12.64 0.40 20.95
C LEU A 122 13.40 -0.22 19.77
N SER A 123 14.50 -0.93 20.06
CA SER A 123 15.33 -1.63 19.07
C SER A 123 14.56 -2.69 18.29
N GLU A 124 13.64 -3.39 18.94
CA GLU A 124 12.88 -4.48 18.37
C GLU A 124 11.83 -3.95 17.38
N LEU A 125 11.27 -2.77 17.66
CA LEU A 125 10.44 -2.08 16.67
C LEU A 125 11.27 -1.60 15.49
N GLU A 126 12.48 -1.08 15.73
CA GLU A 126 13.38 -0.67 14.64
C GLU A 126 13.75 -1.86 13.75
N GLU A 127 14.09 -3.02 14.32
CA GLU A 127 14.39 -4.24 13.58
C GLU A 127 13.18 -4.68 12.73
N LEU A 128 11.96 -4.67 13.29
CA LEU A 128 10.73 -4.94 12.54
C LEU A 128 10.55 -3.99 11.33
N ILE A 129 10.86 -2.71 11.52
CA ILE A 129 10.80 -1.70 10.46
C ILE A 129 11.86 -2.01 9.40
N LEU A 130 13.09 -2.30 9.82
CA LEU A 130 14.24 -2.53 8.94
C LEU A 130 14.06 -3.76 8.05
N ASP A 131 13.54 -4.86 8.61
CA ASP A 131 13.25 -6.12 7.92
C ASP A 131 12.05 -6.04 6.97
N SER A 132 11.26 -4.98 7.07
CA SER A 132 10.14 -4.74 6.17
C SER A 132 10.59 -4.15 4.84
N GLY A 133 10.05 -4.65 3.72
CA GLY A 133 10.28 -4.07 2.40
C GLY A 133 9.86 -2.59 2.31
N TYR A 134 10.46 -1.81 1.40
CA TYR A 134 10.33 -0.34 1.32
C TYR A 134 8.91 0.21 1.48
N GLY A 135 7.94 -0.36 0.75
CA GLY A 135 6.54 0.09 0.82
C GLY A 135 5.91 -0.18 2.20
N LYS A 136 6.17 -1.36 2.77
CA LYS A 136 5.68 -1.74 4.10
C LYS A 136 6.33 -0.88 5.19
N LYS A 137 7.63 -0.63 5.10
CA LYS A 137 8.41 0.20 6.02
C LYS A 137 7.78 1.59 6.19
N SER A 138 7.56 2.32 5.09
CA SER A 138 6.94 3.66 5.14
C SER A 138 5.53 3.63 5.73
N HIS A 139 4.68 2.68 5.32
CA HIS A 139 3.30 2.61 5.81
C HIS A 139 3.23 2.22 7.28
N LEU A 140 3.99 1.21 7.71
CA LEU A 140 4.04 0.77 9.11
C LEU A 140 4.47 1.96 9.98
N SER A 141 5.56 2.63 9.63
CA SER A 141 6.07 3.76 10.39
C SER A 141 5.08 4.92 10.44
N ARG A 142 4.42 5.26 9.33
CA ARG A 142 3.38 6.32 9.32
C ARG A 142 2.21 5.98 10.24
N VAL A 143 1.71 4.75 10.15
CA VAL A 143 0.57 4.30 10.96
C VAL A 143 0.90 4.30 12.45
N VAL A 144 2.11 3.87 12.83
CA VAL A 144 2.57 3.90 14.21
C VAL A 144 2.68 5.34 14.72
N VAL A 145 3.26 6.27 13.93
CA VAL A 145 3.30 7.69 14.30
C VAL A 145 1.89 8.25 14.53
N ASP A 146 0.97 8.03 13.59
CA ASP A 146 -0.40 8.55 13.67
C ASP A 146 -1.13 8.02 14.92
N PHE A 147 -0.93 6.74 15.26
CA PHE A 147 -1.51 6.14 16.47
C PHE A 147 -0.89 6.67 17.75
N LEU A 148 0.44 6.84 17.81
CA LEU A 148 1.10 7.34 19.01
C LEU A 148 0.82 8.83 19.23
N GLN A 149 0.65 9.61 18.17
CA GLN A 149 0.15 10.99 18.24
C GLN A 149 -1.30 11.07 18.71
N PHE A 150 -2.11 10.04 18.44
CA PHE A 150 -3.46 9.90 18.97
C PHE A 150 -3.46 9.49 20.45
N TYR A 151 -2.58 8.54 20.83
CA TYR A 151 -2.55 7.93 22.16
C TYR A 151 -1.81 8.77 23.23
N GLN A 152 -0.74 9.49 22.85
CA GLN A 152 0.01 10.46 23.67
C GLN A 152 0.34 10.02 25.11
N THR A 153 1.10 8.94 25.27
CA THR A 153 1.72 8.60 26.57
C THR A 153 3.13 9.18 26.71
N GLU A 154 3.62 9.21 27.96
CA GLU A 154 4.94 9.76 28.32
C GLU A 154 6.11 9.19 27.51
N HIS A 155 6.00 7.94 27.06
CA HIS A 155 7.07 7.24 26.34
C HIS A 155 6.91 7.25 24.81
N CYS A 156 5.83 7.81 24.27
CA CYS A 156 5.56 7.82 22.83
C CYS A 156 6.59 8.60 22.00
N THR A 157 7.25 9.61 22.58
CA THR A 157 8.13 10.54 21.84
C THR A 157 9.28 9.81 21.14
N LYS A 158 9.96 8.89 21.83
CA LYS A 158 11.08 8.11 21.26
C LYS A 158 10.64 7.25 20.08
N PHE A 159 9.48 6.60 20.21
CA PHE A 159 8.90 5.78 19.15
C PHE A 159 8.45 6.61 17.94
N ILE A 160 7.88 7.79 18.18
CA ILE A 160 7.50 8.73 17.13
C ILE A 160 8.75 9.22 16.39
N GLU A 161 9.80 9.63 17.11
CA GLU A 161 11.06 10.07 16.52
C GLU A 161 11.71 8.98 15.66
N LEU A 162 11.79 7.75 16.18
CA LEU A 162 12.28 6.59 15.42
C LEU A 162 11.46 6.37 14.15
N CYS A 163 10.14 6.21 14.26
CA CYS A 163 9.29 5.89 13.13
C CYS A 163 9.27 7.02 12.09
N SER A 164 9.34 8.28 12.51
CA SER A 164 9.31 9.44 11.62
C SER A 164 10.41 9.40 10.56
N GLN A 165 11.58 8.85 10.89
CA GLN A 165 12.72 8.68 9.96
C GLN A 165 12.39 7.83 8.73
N TYR A 166 11.38 6.96 8.84
CA TYR A 166 11.03 5.98 7.81
C TYR A 166 9.74 6.33 7.05
N THR A 167 9.00 7.37 7.45
CA THR A 167 7.71 7.75 6.87
C THR A 167 7.78 8.18 5.41
N HIS A 168 8.86 8.85 5.00
CA HIS A 168 9.00 9.46 3.67
C HIS A 168 9.73 8.57 2.64
N MET A 169 9.86 7.27 2.88
CA MET A 169 10.52 6.39 1.92
C MET A 169 9.69 6.24 0.63
N LYS A 170 10.08 6.97 -0.42
CA LYS A 170 9.47 6.85 -1.74
C LYS A 170 9.69 5.45 -2.30
N SER A 171 8.58 4.79 -2.63
CA SER A 171 8.60 3.57 -3.43
C SER A 171 9.31 3.87 -4.76
N ARG A 172 10.39 3.14 -5.06
CA ARG A 172 11.10 3.22 -6.36
C ARG A 172 10.37 2.41 -7.44
N VAL A 173 9.04 2.44 -7.47
CA VAL A 173 8.29 1.85 -8.58
C VAL A 173 8.57 2.72 -9.80
N ARG A 174 9.21 2.12 -10.82
CA ARG A 174 9.45 2.80 -12.09
C ARG A 174 8.11 3.05 -12.76
N ASP A 175 7.89 4.28 -13.19
CA ASP A 175 6.76 4.59 -14.06
C ASP A 175 6.87 3.77 -15.34
N LEU A 176 5.77 3.15 -15.73
CA LEU A 176 5.68 2.54 -17.05
C LEU A 176 5.76 3.65 -18.12
N PRO A 177 6.49 3.43 -19.22
CA PRO A 177 6.52 4.39 -20.32
C PRO A 177 5.10 4.63 -20.85
N LYS A 178 4.81 5.85 -21.31
CA LYS A 178 3.50 6.15 -21.88
C LYS A 178 3.36 5.42 -23.20
N TYR A 179 2.13 5.07 -23.57
CA TYR A 179 1.85 4.43 -24.86
C TYR A 179 2.38 5.23 -26.06
N GLN A 180 2.35 6.56 -25.98
CA GLN A 180 2.91 7.44 -27.00
C GLN A 180 4.43 7.25 -27.18
N ASP A 181 5.16 7.03 -26.08
CA ASP A 181 6.60 6.80 -26.12
C ASP A 181 6.92 5.45 -26.77
N ILE A 182 6.08 4.43 -26.53
CA ILE A 182 6.19 3.10 -27.16
C ILE A 182 5.98 3.21 -28.69
N LEU A 183 4.93 3.91 -29.12
CA LEU A 183 4.66 4.11 -30.55
C LEU A 183 5.75 4.96 -31.23
N MET A 184 6.23 5.99 -30.55
CA MET A 184 7.32 6.82 -31.06
C MET A 184 8.60 6.00 -31.25
N PHE A 185 8.92 5.14 -30.29
CA PHE A 185 10.07 4.25 -30.40
C PHE A 185 9.92 3.27 -31.57
N ASP A 186 8.75 2.64 -31.74
CA ASP A 186 8.47 1.76 -32.88
C ASP A 186 8.64 2.50 -34.23
N TYR A 187 8.06 3.68 -34.36
CA TYR A 187 8.17 4.52 -35.55
C TYR A 187 9.63 4.87 -35.88
N LEU A 188 10.38 5.40 -34.90
CA LEU A 188 11.77 5.79 -35.07
C LEU A 188 12.66 4.60 -35.42
N LEU A 189 12.41 3.44 -34.81
CA LEU A 189 13.17 2.23 -35.06
C LEU A 189 12.93 1.73 -36.50
N ASN A 190 11.67 1.71 -36.96
CA ASN A 190 11.36 1.33 -38.34
C ASN A 190 11.97 2.33 -39.34
N ASP A 191 11.81 3.64 -39.12
CA ASP A 191 12.36 4.70 -39.98
C ASP A 191 13.90 4.61 -40.08
N TYR A 192 14.58 4.36 -38.96
CA TYR A 192 16.02 4.15 -38.93
C TYR A 192 16.43 2.94 -39.76
N PHE A 193 15.74 1.80 -39.57
CA PHE A 193 16.08 0.57 -40.28
C PHE A 193 15.78 0.63 -41.77
N GLU A 194 14.84 1.46 -42.23
CA GLU A 194 14.59 1.71 -43.66
C GLU A 194 15.73 2.48 -44.33
N LYS A 195 16.35 3.42 -43.60
CA LYS A 195 17.32 4.38 -44.16
C LYS A 195 18.79 4.05 -43.88
N CYS A 196 19.08 3.16 -42.93
CA CYS A 196 20.45 2.90 -42.49
C CYS A 196 21.29 2.11 -43.50
N SER A 197 22.62 2.24 -43.41
CA SER A 197 23.57 1.46 -44.22
C SER A 197 23.53 -0.01 -43.83
N LYS A 198 24.09 -0.90 -44.67
CA LYS A 198 24.15 -2.33 -44.38
C LYS A 198 24.95 -2.63 -43.11
N GLU A 199 26.03 -1.91 -42.89
CA GLU A 199 26.92 -2.04 -41.74
C GLU A 199 26.19 -1.64 -40.45
N ALA A 200 25.51 -0.49 -40.47
CA ALA A 200 24.70 -0.01 -39.35
C ALA A 200 23.51 -0.93 -39.06
N ARG A 201 22.85 -1.42 -40.11
CA ARG A 201 21.76 -2.39 -40.00
C ARG A 201 22.21 -3.65 -39.28
N ALA A 202 23.36 -4.21 -39.63
CA ALA A 202 23.91 -5.39 -38.98
C ALA A 202 24.26 -5.13 -37.50
N MET A 203 24.85 -3.97 -37.21
CA MET A 203 25.24 -3.59 -35.84
C MET A 203 24.04 -3.46 -34.89
N TYR A 204 22.95 -2.83 -35.34
CA TYR A 204 21.78 -2.58 -34.49
C TYR A 204 20.68 -3.64 -34.62
N PHE A 205 20.85 -4.64 -35.50
CA PHE A 205 19.86 -5.68 -35.74
C PHE A 205 19.35 -6.38 -34.46
N PRO A 206 20.17 -6.65 -33.43
CA PRO A 206 19.68 -7.25 -32.19
C PRO A 206 18.58 -6.44 -31.49
N ILE A 207 18.66 -5.11 -31.53
CA ILE A 207 17.64 -4.21 -30.93
C ILE A 207 16.34 -4.29 -31.73
N PHE A 208 16.46 -4.27 -33.07
CA PHE A 208 15.32 -4.40 -33.96
C PHE A 208 14.61 -5.74 -33.76
N LEU A 209 15.38 -6.83 -33.77
CA LEU A 209 14.85 -8.18 -33.58
C LEU A 209 14.20 -8.34 -32.20
N TRP A 210 14.85 -7.85 -31.14
CA TRP A 210 14.30 -7.83 -29.79
C TRP A 210 12.96 -7.09 -29.74
N TRP A 211 12.89 -5.88 -30.29
CA TRP A 211 11.67 -5.09 -30.31
C TRP A 211 10.53 -5.79 -31.07
N ARG A 212 10.81 -6.33 -32.25
CA ARG A 212 9.81 -7.03 -33.08
C ARG A 212 9.26 -8.30 -32.44
N ILE A 213 10.07 -9.03 -31.68
CA ILE A 213 9.64 -10.27 -31.02
C ILE A 213 8.91 -9.96 -29.72
N THR A 214 9.50 -9.13 -28.85
CA THR A 214 8.99 -8.90 -27.50
C THR A 214 7.71 -8.07 -27.43
N THR A 215 7.40 -7.31 -28.48
CA THR A 215 6.10 -6.62 -28.63
C THR A 215 4.95 -7.58 -28.95
N ILE A 216 5.24 -8.77 -29.49
CA ILE A 216 4.25 -9.80 -29.83
C ILE A 216 4.20 -10.88 -28.74
N VAL A 217 5.37 -11.38 -28.34
CA VAL A 217 5.53 -12.41 -27.31
C VAL A 217 6.16 -11.74 -26.09
N PRO A 218 5.38 -11.49 -25.02
CA PRO A 218 5.90 -10.84 -23.82
C PRO A 218 6.97 -11.72 -23.18
N MET A 219 8.22 -11.30 -23.25
CA MET A 219 9.35 -12.00 -22.66
C MET A 219 10.39 -11.01 -22.14
N ARG A 220 11.14 -11.42 -21.11
CA ARG A 220 12.21 -10.58 -20.56
C ARG A 220 13.39 -10.54 -21.51
N ILE A 221 14.19 -9.47 -21.45
CA ILE A 221 15.42 -9.32 -22.26
C ILE A 221 16.35 -10.53 -22.05
N GLN A 222 16.49 -11.00 -20.81
CA GLN A 222 17.32 -12.17 -20.51
C GLN A 222 16.80 -13.45 -21.18
N GLU A 223 15.49 -13.67 -21.17
CA GLU A 223 14.85 -14.81 -21.84
C GLU A 223 15.04 -14.72 -23.36
N PHE A 224 14.91 -13.52 -23.94
CA PHE A 224 15.14 -13.27 -25.36
C PHE A 224 16.59 -13.59 -25.78
N LEU A 225 17.57 -13.17 -24.99
CA LEU A 225 18.99 -13.44 -25.28
C LEU A 225 19.36 -14.93 -25.18
N LEU A 226 18.58 -15.71 -24.43
CA LEU A 226 18.75 -17.16 -24.29
C LEU A 226 17.99 -17.97 -25.35
N LEU A 227 17.26 -17.32 -26.26
CA LEU A 227 16.53 -18.00 -27.33
C LEU A 227 17.50 -18.75 -28.25
N LYS A 228 17.23 -20.05 -28.42
CA LYS A 228 17.95 -20.90 -29.37
C LYS A 228 17.47 -20.64 -30.79
N ARG A 229 18.34 -20.81 -31.78
CA ARG A 229 18.02 -20.63 -33.21
C ARG A 229 16.82 -21.48 -33.68
N TYR A 230 16.65 -22.65 -33.09
CA TYR A 230 15.55 -23.59 -33.37
C TYR A 230 14.61 -23.72 -32.17
N CYS A 231 14.11 -22.58 -31.67
CA CYS A 231 13.23 -22.55 -30.49
C CYS A 231 11.74 -22.57 -30.82
N VAL A 232 11.36 -22.61 -32.10
CA VAL A 232 9.96 -22.57 -32.57
C VAL A 232 9.59 -23.93 -33.15
N GLU A 233 8.54 -24.56 -32.59
CA GLU A 233 7.92 -25.77 -33.13
C GLU A 233 6.45 -25.47 -33.42
N GLU A 234 5.99 -25.80 -34.63
CA GLU A 234 4.58 -25.65 -35.00
C GLU A 234 3.79 -26.84 -34.44
N ARG A 235 3.17 -26.64 -33.26
CA ARG A 235 2.14 -27.55 -32.75
C ARG A 235 0.81 -26.82 -32.68
N ARG A 236 -0.24 -27.50 -33.17
CA ARG A 236 -1.62 -27.03 -33.29
C ARG A 236 -1.98 -25.95 -32.24
N LEU A 237 -2.12 -24.72 -32.74
CA LEU A 237 -2.67 -23.50 -32.12
C LEU A 237 -1.81 -22.67 -31.14
N TYR A 238 -0.56 -23.02 -30.80
CA TYR A 238 0.32 -22.12 -30.02
C TYR A 238 1.81 -22.27 -30.37
N LEU A 239 2.52 -21.14 -30.53
CA LEU A 239 3.99 -21.10 -30.66
C LEU A 239 4.62 -21.22 -29.26
N LEU A 240 5.27 -22.34 -28.96
CA LEU A 240 6.05 -22.53 -27.74
C LEU A 240 7.51 -22.16 -28.02
N ALA A 241 8.03 -21.13 -27.33
CA ALA A 241 9.45 -20.82 -27.33
C ALA A 241 10.15 -21.59 -26.21
N HIS A 242 11.00 -22.56 -26.55
CA HIS A 242 11.76 -23.32 -25.56
C HIS A 242 12.92 -22.49 -24.99
N VAL A 243 12.79 -22.06 -23.74
CA VAL A 243 13.90 -21.58 -22.91
C VAL A 243 14.39 -22.79 -22.11
N ALA A 244 15.68 -23.13 -22.25
CA ALA A 244 16.33 -24.18 -21.45
C ALA A 244 16.94 -23.56 -20.19
#